data_AF-A0A7C5KSU6-F1
#
_entry.id   AF-A0A7C5KSU6-F1
#
_cell.length_a   1.000
_cell.length_b   1.000
_cell.length_c   1.000
_cell.angle_alpha   90.00
_cell.angle_beta   90.00
_cell.angle_gamma   90.00
#
_symmetry.space_group_name_H-M   'P 1'
#
loop_
_entity.id
_entity.type
_entity.pdbx_description
1 polymer ?
#
loop_
_entity_poly.entity_id
_entity_poly.type
_entity_poly.pdbx_seq_one_letter_code
_entity_poly.pdbx_strand_id
1 'polypeptide(L)'
;MDILFASSEAHPLIKTGGLADVSGSLPRAIRNLHVGKTKQEIRLILPAYPAAVARAGHLRTVAEFSLPGSGVPARLLAGRLPHSRVALYLVDHPPSFTREGGPYGNADGDWPDNAARFALFARAVVEVAMDRAGLGWRPRLVHCNDWQTGLVPALLSQEADRPATLFTIHNLAYQGLFDYHQIDPLGLPPDWWHMDRLEFHGRFSFIKGGLVFADRINTVSPRYAEEIKTPAFGCGLDGLLRHRADVLSGILNGVDYSIWSPGR
;
A
#
# COMPACT_ATOMS: atom_id res chain seq x y z
N MET A 1 2.83 6.11 18.56
CA MET A 1 3.50 5.05 17.79
C MET A 1 3.75 5.59 16.40
N ASP A 2 4.81 5.12 15.76
CA ASP A 2 5.24 5.61 14.46
C ASP A 2 4.75 4.65 13.37
N ILE A 3 4.03 5.19 12.39
CA ILE A 3 3.30 4.42 11.38
C ILE A 3 3.70 4.92 9.99
N LEU A 4 4.12 4.01 9.13
CA LEU A 4 4.22 4.25 7.69
C LEU A 4 2.95 3.73 7.02
N PHE A 5 2.14 4.62 6.48
CA PHE A 5 0.90 4.29 5.80
C PHE A 5 1.16 4.27 4.30
N ALA A 6 1.20 3.08 3.70
CA ALA A 6 1.46 2.88 2.28
C ALA A 6 0.14 2.72 1.52
N SER A 7 -0.02 3.49 0.44
CA SER A 7 -1.16 3.41 -0.46
C SER A 7 -0.75 3.85 -1.86
N SER A 8 -1.48 3.39 -2.88
CA SER A 8 -1.33 3.88 -4.25
C SER A 8 -2.08 5.18 -4.50
N GLU A 9 -3.05 5.54 -3.68
CA GLU A 9 -3.85 6.74 -3.90
C GLU A 9 -4.28 7.39 -2.59
N ALA A 10 -4.46 8.71 -2.61
CA ALA A 10 -4.90 9.47 -1.45
C ALA A 10 -5.52 10.79 -1.90
N HIS A 11 -6.73 11.09 -1.44
CA HIS A 11 -7.36 12.39 -1.68
C HIS A 11 -6.69 13.47 -0.79
N PRO A 12 -6.40 14.68 -1.30
CA PRO A 12 -6.74 15.21 -2.64
C PRO A 12 -5.67 15.00 -3.72
N LEU A 13 -4.60 14.24 -3.46
CA LEU A 13 -3.46 14.09 -4.37
C LEU A 13 -3.83 13.34 -5.65
N ILE A 14 -4.44 12.17 -5.52
CA ILE A 14 -4.88 11.33 -6.63
C ILE A 14 -6.02 10.41 -6.16
N LYS A 15 -7.01 10.17 -7.04
CA LYS A 15 -8.21 9.42 -6.70
C LYS A 15 -8.73 8.62 -7.89
N THR A 16 -8.87 7.31 -7.71
CA THR A 16 -9.57 6.40 -8.61
C THR A 16 -10.82 5.81 -7.95
N GLY A 17 -10.80 5.63 -6.62
CA GLY A 17 -11.94 5.07 -5.89
C GLY A 17 -11.97 5.45 -4.40
N GLY A 18 -12.66 4.63 -3.60
CA GLY A 18 -12.84 4.85 -2.17
C GLY A 18 -11.56 4.68 -1.34
N LEU A 19 -10.57 3.91 -1.83
CA LEU A 19 -9.27 3.78 -1.17
C LEU A 19 -8.59 5.15 -1.00
N ALA A 20 -8.70 6.03 -2.00
CA ALA A 20 -8.14 7.38 -1.92
C ALA A 20 -8.77 8.21 -0.78
N ASP A 21 -10.08 8.07 -0.55
CA ASP A 21 -10.78 8.81 0.51
C ASP A 21 -10.31 8.32 1.89
N VAL A 22 -10.18 6.99 2.07
CA VAL A 22 -9.65 6.41 3.31
C VAL A 22 -8.19 6.82 3.52
N SER A 23 -7.36 6.72 2.48
CA SER A 23 -5.93 7.06 2.54
C SER A 23 -5.68 8.55 2.77
N GLY A 24 -6.63 9.42 2.40
CA GLY A 24 -6.58 10.85 2.71
C GLY A 24 -7.08 11.17 4.13
N SER A 25 -8.10 10.48 4.61
CA SER A 25 -8.78 10.82 5.88
C SER A 25 -8.24 10.05 7.10
N LEU A 26 -7.99 8.74 6.98
CA LEU A 26 -7.58 7.90 8.10
C LEU A 26 -6.21 8.32 8.68
N PRO A 27 -5.18 8.63 7.89
CA PRO A 27 -3.93 9.17 8.45
C PRO A 27 -4.14 10.49 9.21
N ARG A 28 -5.04 11.36 8.75
CA ARG A 28 -5.38 12.62 9.45
C ARG A 28 -6.04 12.32 10.80
N ALA A 29 -7.00 11.40 10.82
CA ALA A 29 -7.69 10.98 12.03
C ALA A 29 -6.70 10.36 13.04
N ILE A 30 -5.91 9.36 12.63
CA ILE A 30 -4.92 8.68 13.48
C ILE A 30 -3.94 9.68 14.09
N ARG A 31 -3.44 10.64 13.29
CA ARG A 31 -2.50 11.66 13.77
C ARG A 31 -3.07 12.54 14.89
N ASN A 32 -4.39 12.70 14.93
CA ASN A 32 -5.08 13.48 15.95
C ASN A 32 -5.49 12.63 17.17
N LEU A 33 -5.42 11.29 17.07
CA LEU A 33 -5.70 10.40 18.20
C LEU A 33 -4.55 10.41 19.21
N HIS A 34 -4.94 10.36 20.48
CA HIS A 34 -4.05 10.12 21.61
C HIS A 34 -4.47 8.81 22.26
N VAL A 35 -3.56 7.84 22.32
CA VAL A 35 -3.80 6.56 23.00
C VAL A 35 -3.03 6.60 24.31
N GLY A 36 -3.74 6.89 25.40
CA GLY A 36 -3.11 7.24 26.68
C GLY A 36 -2.23 8.48 26.54
N LYS A 37 -0.96 8.39 26.95
CA LYS A 37 0.03 9.46 26.79
C LYS A 37 0.80 9.40 25.47
N THR A 38 0.48 8.44 24.59
CA THR A 38 1.22 8.21 23.35
C THR A 38 0.54 8.91 22.18
N LYS A 39 1.25 9.88 21.59
CA LYS A 39 0.89 10.49 20.32
C LYS A 39 1.21 9.55 19.16
N GLN A 40 0.37 9.58 18.13
CA GLN A 40 0.60 8.83 16.90
C GLN A 40 1.29 9.73 15.86
N GLU A 41 2.43 9.29 15.35
CA GLU A 41 3.11 9.94 14.24
C GLU A 41 2.96 9.05 13.01
N ILE A 42 2.24 9.55 12.03
CA ILE A 42 1.97 8.83 10.79
C ILE A 42 2.54 9.59 9.60
N ARG A 43 3.21 8.85 8.72
CA ARG A 43 3.74 9.32 7.44
C ARG A 43 3.04 8.54 6.34
N LEU A 44 2.44 9.25 5.40
CA LEU A 44 1.78 8.67 4.23
C LEU A 44 2.82 8.55 3.11
N ILE A 45 2.93 7.38 2.47
CA ILE A 45 3.80 7.14 1.32
C ILE A 45 2.98 6.67 0.12
N LEU A 46 3.22 7.28 -1.05
CA LEU A 46 2.60 6.94 -2.33
C LEU A 46 3.57 7.17 -3.50
N PRO A 47 3.31 6.62 -4.69
CA PRO A 47 4.09 6.94 -5.89
C PRO A 47 3.93 8.41 -6.30
N ALA A 48 5.00 9.01 -6.85
CA ALA A 48 5.01 10.41 -7.30
C ALA A 48 4.34 10.59 -8.67
N TYR A 49 3.03 10.32 -8.76
CA TYR A 49 2.27 10.61 -9.98
C TYR A 49 2.27 12.12 -10.27
N PRO A 50 2.19 12.56 -11.55
CA PRO A 50 2.17 13.98 -11.90
C PRO A 50 1.11 14.79 -11.12
N ALA A 51 -0.09 14.23 -11.00
CA ALA A 51 -1.18 14.86 -10.24
C ALA A 51 -0.89 14.95 -8.73
N ALA A 52 -0.26 13.92 -8.15
CA ALA A 52 0.11 13.91 -6.74
C ALA A 52 1.22 14.93 -6.44
N VAL A 53 2.23 15.02 -7.30
CA VAL A 53 3.31 16.00 -7.19
C VAL A 53 2.75 17.42 -7.29
N ALA A 54 1.92 17.70 -8.30
CA ALA A 54 1.32 19.02 -8.50
C ALA A 54 0.45 19.47 -7.32
N ARG A 55 -0.36 18.55 -6.76
CA ARG A 55 -1.29 18.87 -5.67
C ARG A 55 -0.65 18.87 -4.28
N ALA A 56 0.49 18.20 -4.10
CA ALA A 56 1.24 18.25 -2.85
C ALA A 56 1.89 19.62 -2.61
N GLY A 57 2.13 20.41 -3.66
CA GLY A 57 2.75 21.73 -3.57
C GLY A 57 4.25 21.65 -3.30
N HIS A 58 4.72 22.24 -2.21
CA HIS A 58 6.15 22.29 -1.91
C HIS A 58 6.70 20.94 -1.46
N LEU A 59 7.57 20.35 -2.29
CA LEU A 59 8.25 19.09 -2.05
C LEU A 59 9.77 19.30 -2.00
N ARG A 60 10.45 18.54 -1.14
CA ARG A 60 11.92 18.50 -1.08
C ARG A 60 12.40 17.07 -1.25
N THR A 61 13.46 16.85 -2.02
CA THR A 61 14.12 15.54 -2.04
C THR A 61 14.82 15.33 -0.71
N VAL A 62 14.55 14.20 -0.04
CA VAL A 62 15.14 13.85 1.26
C VAL A 62 16.01 12.60 1.22
N ALA A 63 15.87 11.78 0.17
CA ALA A 63 16.69 10.60 -0.03
C ALA A 63 16.72 10.24 -1.52
N GLU A 64 17.73 9.47 -1.89
CA GLU A 64 17.86 8.80 -3.19
C GLU A 64 18.40 7.40 -2.91
N PHE A 65 17.82 6.38 -3.55
CA PHE A 65 18.22 4.99 -3.36
C PHE A 65 18.06 4.17 -4.64
N SER A 66 18.99 3.23 -4.85
CA SER A 66 18.94 2.28 -5.95
C SER A 66 18.06 1.10 -5.58
N LEU A 67 17.10 0.77 -6.44
CA LEU A 67 16.20 -0.36 -6.24
C LEU A 67 16.56 -1.49 -7.20
N PRO A 68 16.51 -2.76 -6.77
CA PRO A 68 16.66 -3.89 -7.66
C PRO A 68 15.73 -3.81 -8.87
N GLY A 69 16.29 -3.94 -10.08
CA GLY A 69 15.55 -3.94 -11.34
C GLY A 69 15.08 -2.57 -11.85
N SER A 70 15.36 -1.46 -11.16
CA SER A 70 14.86 -0.13 -11.59
C SER A 70 15.65 0.49 -12.75
N GLY A 71 16.92 0.11 -12.93
CA GLY A 71 17.82 0.69 -13.94
C GLY A 71 18.27 2.14 -13.69
N VAL A 72 17.50 2.91 -12.92
CA VAL A 72 17.84 4.25 -12.43
C VAL A 72 17.48 4.42 -10.94
N PRO A 73 18.14 5.31 -10.19
CA PRO A 73 17.78 5.57 -8.80
C PRO A 73 16.36 6.10 -8.64
N ALA A 74 15.69 5.73 -7.55
CA ALA A 74 14.46 6.34 -7.10
C ALA A 74 14.76 7.44 -6.08
N ARG A 75 13.97 8.51 -6.08
CA ARG A 75 14.07 9.61 -5.11
C ARG A 75 12.89 9.57 -4.16
N LEU A 76 13.11 10.01 -2.93
CA LEU A 76 12.03 10.23 -1.96
C LEU A 76 11.79 11.72 -1.81
N LEU A 77 10.62 12.17 -2.24
CA LEU A 77 10.18 13.55 -2.06
C LEU A 77 9.36 13.67 -0.78
N ALA A 78 9.71 14.60 0.10
CA ALA A 78 8.99 14.87 1.33
C ALA A 78 8.16 16.16 1.23
N GLY A 79 6.95 16.10 1.73
CA GLY A 79 6.04 17.24 1.87
C GLY A 79 5.02 17.01 2.98
N ARG A 80 3.83 17.59 2.81
CA ARG A 80 2.68 17.38 3.68
C ARG A 80 1.45 17.03 2.85
N LEU A 81 0.61 16.15 3.36
CA LEU A 81 -0.69 15.92 2.75
C LEU A 81 -1.52 17.23 2.88
N PRO A 82 -2.10 17.75 1.79
CA PRO A 82 -2.81 19.03 1.79
C PRO A 82 -3.85 19.14 2.91
N HIS A 83 -3.97 20.35 3.47
CA HIS A 83 -4.90 20.67 4.57
C HIS A 83 -4.72 19.77 5.82
N SER A 84 -3.49 19.27 6.05
CA SER A 84 -3.19 18.44 7.20
C SER A 84 -1.74 18.59 7.70
N ARG A 85 -1.48 18.02 8.88
CA ARG A 85 -0.11 17.90 9.43
C ARG A 85 0.55 16.56 9.10
N VAL A 86 -0.11 15.67 8.37
CA VAL A 86 0.42 14.35 8.01
C VAL A 86 1.62 14.54 7.09
N ALA A 87 2.76 13.95 7.45
CA ALA A 87 3.94 13.96 6.61
C ALA A 87 3.67 13.10 5.38
N LEU A 88 4.08 13.59 4.21
CA LEU A 88 3.89 12.93 2.93
C LEU A 88 5.24 12.56 2.33
N TYR A 89 5.35 11.34 1.85
CA TYR A 89 6.43 10.87 1.00
C TYR A 89 5.90 10.47 -0.36
N LEU A 90 6.55 10.97 -1.41
CA LEU A 90 6.32 10.55 -2.78
C LEU A 90 7.55 9.78 -3.27
N VAL A 91 7.35 8.53 -3.71
CA VAL A 91 8.38 7.73 -4.36
C VAL A 91 8.46 8.18 -5.82
N ASP A 92 9.49 8.97 -6.11
CA ASP A 92 9.73 9.53 -7.42
C ASP A 92 10.65 8.61 -8.23
N HIS A 93 10.02 7.97 -9.21
CA HIS A 93 10.68 7.16 -10.21
C HIS A 93 9.99 7.43 -11.55
N PRO A 94 10.42 8.45 -12.31
CA PRO A 94 9.72 8.91 -13.50
C PRO A 94 9.42 7.83 -14.54
N PRO A 95 10.32 6.86 -14.84
CA PRO A 95 10.01 5.78 -15.79
C PRO A 95 8.79 4.94 -15.39
N SER A 96 8.50 4.83 -14.09
CA SER A 96 7.35 4.07 -13.58
C SER A 96 6.11 4.93 -13.39
N PHE A 97 6.24 6.17 -12.90
CA PHE A 97 5.07 6.90 -12.38
C PHE A 97 4.73 8.19 -13.13
N THR A 98 5.65 8.73 -13.94
CA THR A 98 5.40 9.94 -14.74
C THR A 98 4.81 9.55 -16.09
N ARG A 99 3.50 9.28 -16.12
CA ARG A 99 2.76 8.91 -17.33
C ARG A 99 1.43 9.66 -17.40
N GLU A 100 0.95 9.89 -18.61
CA GLU A 100 -0.41 10.37 -18.84
C GLU A 100 -1.43 9.24 -18.57
N GLY A 101 -2.55 9.58 -17.93
CA GLY A 101 -3.55 8.60 -17.49
C GLY A 101 -3.62 8.47 -15.97
N GLY A 102 -4.16 7.34 -15.51
CA GLY A 102 -4.35 7.04 -14.10
C GLY A 102 -3.22 6.22 -13.48
N PRO A 103 -3.28 5.97 -12.15
CA PRO A 103 -2.31 5.15 -11.43
C PRO A 103 -2.10 3.76 -12.04
N TYR A 104 -3.17 3.13 -12.54
CA TYR A 104 -3.18 1.72 -12.95
C TYR A 104 -3.30 1.52 -14.45
N GLY A 105 -3.76 2.52 -15.20
CA GLY A 105 -3.99 2.41 -16.63
C GLY A 105 -4.41 3.73 -17.27
N ASN A 106 -4.75 3.66 -18.55
CA ASN A 106 -5.33 4.76 -19.33
C ASN A 106 -6.66 4.29 -19.97
N ALA A 107 -7.11 4.97 -21.03
CA ALA A 107 -8.33 4.61 -21.75
C ALA A 107 -8.24 3.23 -22.44
N ASP A 108 -7.03 2.74 -22.71
CA ASP A 108 -6.77 1.47 -23.42
C ASP A 108 -6.69 0.27 -22.46
N GLY A 109 -6.73 0.52 -21.14
CA GLY A 109 -6.70 -0.50 -20.10
C GLY A 109 -5.54 -0.32 -19.12
N ASP A 110 -5.26 -1.39 -18.37
CA ASP A 110 -4.21 -1.42 -17.35
C ASP A 110 -2.81 -1.35 -17.97
N TRP A 111 -1.89 -0.68 -17.26
CA TRP A 111 -0.50 -0.66 -17.67
C TRP A 111 0.10 -2.07 -17.64
N PRO A 112 0.72 -2.54 -18.74
CA PRO A 112 1.24 -3.91 -18.83
C PRO A 112 2.38 -4.19 -17.85
N ASP A 113 3.07 -3.15 -17.39
CA ASP A 113 4.17 -3.21 -16.43
C ASP A 113 3.74 -2.90 -14.99
N ASN A 114 2.44 -2.96 -14.67
CA ASN A 114 1.93 -2.75 -13.30
C ASN A 114 2.65 -3.61 -12.25
N ALA A 115 2.97 -4.87 -12.59
CA ALA A 115 3.73 -5.74 -11.71
C ALA A 115 5.09 -5.12 -11.31
N ALA A 116 5.83 -4.60 -12.30
CA ALA A 116 7.13 -3.96 -12.09
C ALA A 116 7.01 -2.63 -11.33
N ARG A 117 6.04 -1.81 -11.69
CA ARG A 117 5.80 -0.51 -11.06
C ARG A 117 5.48 -0.65 -9.57
N PHE A 118 4.60 -1.58 -9.21
CA PHE A 118 4.20 -1.77 -7.81
C PHE A 118 5.17 -2.64 -7.01
N ALA A 119 5.95 -3.52 -7.65
CA ALA A 119 7.11 -4.14 -6.99
C ALA A 119 8.19 -3.10 -6.64
N LEU A 120 8.49 -2.18 -7.56
CA LEU A 120 9.41 -1.05 -7.31
C LEU A 120 8.90 -0.19 -6.15
N PHE A 121 7.61 0.16 -6.15
CA PHE A 121 7.00 0.90 -5.05
C PHE A 121 7.12 0.14 -3.71
N ALA A 122 6.82 -1.16 -3.70
CA ALA A 122 6.93 -1.97 -2.49
C ALA A 122 8.37 -2.01 -1.94
N ARG A 123 9.37 -2.12 -2.82
CA ARG A 123 10.79 -2.04 -2.41
C ARG A 123 11.14 -0.66 -1.84
N ALA A 124 10.67 0.43 -2.44
CA ALA A 124 10.85 1.77 -1.90
C ALA A 124 10.23 1.94 -0.50
N VAL A 125 9.05 1.35 -0.28
CA VAL A 125 8.40 1.33 1.05
C VAL A 125 9.27 0.58 2.06
N VAL A 126 9.87 -0.54 1.67
CA VAL A 126 10.81 -1.31 2.51
C VAL A 126 12.04 -0.47 2.88
N GLU A 127 12.67 0.21 1.91
CA GLU A 127 13.84 1.08 2.18
C GLU A 127 13.51 2.19 3.20
N VAL A 128 12.32 2.78 3.11
CA VAL A 128 11.84 3.76 4.09
C VAL A 128 11.52 3.11 5.43
N ALA A 129 10.86 1.95 5.44
CA ALA A 129 10.46 1.24 6.64
C ALA A 129 11.64 0.68 7.45
N MET A 130 12.76 0.41 6.78
CA MET A 130 14.00 -0.07 7.38
C MET A 130 14.99 1.07 7.66
N ASP A 131 14.59 2.33 7.46
CA ASP A 131 15.42 3.54 7.58
C ASP A 131 16.71 3.50 6.74
N ARG A 132 16.75 2.68 5.69
CA ARG A 132 17.86 2.62 4.72
C ARG A 132 17.90 3.85 3.80
N ALA A 133 16.79 4.59 3.73
CA ALA A 133 16.74 5.92 3.14
C ALA A 133 17.41 7.02 4.00
N GLY A 134 17.93 6.71 5.20
CA GLY A 134 18.69 7.65 6.03
C GLY A 134 17.85 8.79 6.61
N LEU A 135 16.58 8.52 6.95
CA LEU A 135 15.65 9.53 7.46
C LEU A 135 15.78 9.76 8.97
N GLY A 136 16.57 8.93 9.66
CA GLY A 136 16.65 8.91 11.11
C GLY A 136 15.32 8.55 11.75
N TRP A 137 14.49 7.78 11.04
CA TRP A 137 13.14 7.44 11.44
C TRP A 137 12.77 6.06 10.93
N ARG A 138 12.33 5.22 11.87
CA ARG A 138 11.88 3.87 11.58
C ARG A 138 10.46 3.66 12.13
N PRO A 139 9.47 3.32 11.29
CA PRO A 139 8.14 3.02 11.79
C PRO A 139 8.16 1.78 12.68
N ARG A 140 7.20 1.68 13.60
CA ARG A 140 6.90 0.41 14.31
C ARG A 140 5.87 -0.44 13.57
N LEU A 141 5.09 0.19 12.70
CA LEU A 141 4.03 -0.44 11.91
C LEU A 141 4.06 0.09 10.48
N VAL A 142 4.01 -0.81 9.50
CA VAL A 142 3.72 -0.48 8.10
C VAL A 142 2.30 -0.93 7.80
N HIS A 143 1.43 0.04 7.51
CA HIS A 143 0.04 -0.18 7.14
C HIS A 143 -0.08 -0.18 5.62
N CYS A 144 -0.26 -1.36 5.05
CA CYS A 144 -0.37 -1.64 3.63
C CYS A 144 -1.85 -1.70 3.22
N ASN A 145 -2.21 -1.06 2.12
CA ASN A 145 -3.57 -1.02 1.61
C ASN A 145 -3.61 -1.59 0.18
N ASP A 146 -4.42 -2.64 0.00
CA ASP A 146 -4.67 -3.34 -1.26
C ASP A 146 -3.44 -3.87 -2.01
N TRP A 147 -3.68 -4.47 -3.18
CA TRP A 147 -2.70 -5.22 -3.96
C TRP A 147 -1.44 -4.41 -4.33
N GLN A 148 -1.56 -3.09 -4.48
CA GLN A 148 -0.47 -2.19 -4.84
C GLN A 148 0.65 -2.18 -3.80
N THR A 149 0.32 -2.53 -2.56
CA THR A 149 1.26 -2.66 -1.44
C THR A 149 1.41 -4.11 -0.97
N GLY A 150 0.80 -5.07 -1.67
CA GLY A 150 0.74 -6.48 -1.27
C GLY A 150 2.10 -7.17 -1.19
N LEU A 151 3.11 -6.68 -1.91
CA LEU A 151 4.48 -7.19 -1.78
C LEU A 151 5.23 -6.67 -0.55
N VAL A 152 4.78 -5.57 0.08
CA VAL A 152 5.50 -4.95 1.20
C VAL A 152 5.61 -5.91 2.39
N PRO A 153 4.55 -6.60 2.86
CA PRO A 153 4.69 -7.55 3.96
C PRO A 153 5.60 -8.73 3.60
N ALA A 154 5.51 -9.23 2.37
CA ALA A 154 6.34 -10.33 1.90
C ALA A 154 7.82 -9.95 1.87
N LEU A 155 8.16 -8.78 1.34
CA LEU A 155 9.54 -8.28 1.31
C LEU A 155 10.08 -8.01 2.71
N LEU A 156 9.30 -7.34 3.57
CA LEU A 156 9.69 -7.12 4.96
C LEU A 156 9.92 -8.44 5.71
N SER A 157 9.18 -9.50 5.41
CA SER A 157 9.34 -10.79 6.10
C SER A 157 10.73 -11.42 5.96
N GLN A 158 11.52 -10.98 4.98
CA GLN A 158 12.91 -11.40 4.78
C GLN A 158 13.92 -10.58 5.61
N GLU A 159 13.48 -9.50 6.24
CA GLU A 159 14.33 -8.54 6.93
C GLU A 159 14.38 -8.83 8.43
N ALA A 160 15.58 -8.73 9.02
CA ALA A 160 15.76 -8.79 10.46
C ALA A 160 15.21 -7.50 11.13
N ASP A 161 14.63 -7.63 12.33
CA ASP A 161 14.07 -6.52 13.11
C ASP A 161 13.01 -5.67 12.39
N ARG A 162 12.36 -6.20 11.35
CA ARG A 162 11.35 -5.48 10.57
C ARG A 162 10.21 -4.91 11.45
N PRO A 163 9.56 -3.81 11.04
CA PRO A 163 8.33 -3.36 11.68
C PRO A 163 7.21 -4.41 11.56
N ALA A 164 6.21 -4.28 12.44
CA ALA A 164 4.95 -5.01 12.27
C ALA A 164 4.24 -4.55 11.00
N THR A 165 3.37 -5.39 10.46
CA THR A 165 2.63 -5.15 9.22
C THR A 165 1.14 -5.35 9.43
N LEU A 166 0.36 -4.38 8.95
CA LEU A 166 -1.09 -4.46 8.85
C LEU A 166 -1.47 -4.37 7.38
N PHE A 167 -2.25 -5.32 6.88
CA PHE A 167 -2.74 -5.31 5.51
C PHE A 167 -4.26 -5.12 5.47
N THR A 168 -4.73 -4.05 4.84
CA THR A 168 -6.16 -3.75 4.65
C THR A 168 -6.62 -4.11 3.26
N ILE A 169 -7.70 -4.89 3.20
CA ILE A 169 -8.45 -5.20 1.98
C ILE A 169 -9.59 -4.19 1.87
N HIS A 170 -9.61 -3.35 0.84
CA HIS A 170 -10.76 -2.47 0.56
C HIS A 170 -11.71 -3.10 -0.45
N ASN A 171 -11.19 -3.90 -1.38
CA ASN A 171 -12.00 -4.71 -2.28
C ASN A 171 -11.21 -5.93 -2.78
N LEU A 172 -11.63 -7.12 -2.35
CA LEU A 172 -10.96 -8.37 -2.66
C LEU A 172 -11.01 -8.77 -4.15
N ALA A 173 -11.91 -8.16 -4.94
CA ALA A 173 -11.97 -8.40 -6.38
C ALA A 173 -10.73 -7.87 -7.13
N TYR A 174 -10.04 -6.87 -6.58
CA TYR A 174 -8.81 -6.32 -7.18
C TYR A 174 -7.57 -7.01 -6.59
N GLN A 175 -7.19 -8.13 -7.19
CA GLN A 175 -6.18 -9.02 -6.62
C GLN A 175 -4.72 -8.73 -7.05
N GLY A 176 -4.53 -7.85 -8.05
CA GLY A 176 -3.23 -7.62 -8.68
C GLY A 176 -2.66 -8.92 -9.25
N LEU A 177 -3.32 -9.46 -10.28
CA LEU A 177 -2.97 -10.73 -10.91
C LEU A 177 -2.00 -10.52 -12.07
N PHE A 178 -0.87 -11.22 -12.04
CA PHE A 178 0.21 -11.09 -13.03
C PHE A 178 0.70 -12.46 -13.49
N ASP A 179 1.28 -12.53 -14.69
CA ASP A 179 1.74 -13.80 -15.26
C ASP A 179 3.04 -14.30 -14.62
N TYR A 180 3.25 -15.61 -14.65
CA TYR A 180 4.45 -16.28 -14.13
C TYR A 180 5.76 -15.66 -14.64
N HIS A 181 5.80 -15.28 -15.92
CA HIS A 181 7.00 -14.72 -16.55
C HIS A 181 7.49 -13.40 -15.93
N GLN A 182 6.72 -12.82 -15.00
CA GLN A 182 7.13 -11.65 -14.24
C GLN A 182 8.05 -11.97 -13.05
N ILE A 183 8.23 -13.23 -12.58
CA ILE A 183 9.10 -13.53 -11.41
C ILE A 183 10.52 -13.00 -11.59
N ASP A 184 11.18 -13.46 -12.66
CA ASP A 184 12.60 -13.20 -12.86
C ASP A 184 12.85 -11.70 -13.11
N PRO A 185 12.08 -11.00 -13.98
CA PRO A 185 12.24 -9.56 -14.16
C PRO A 185 12.02 -8.76 -12.87
N LEU A 186 11.13 -9.22 -11.98
CA LEU A 186 10.87 -8.55 -10.71
C LEU A 186 11.90 -8.87 -9.63
N GLY A 187 12.76 -9.87 -9.85
CA GLY A 187 13.71 -10.37 -8.85
C GLY A 187 13.00 -10.86 -7.60
N LEU A 188 11.85 -11.52 -7.75
CA LEU A 188 11.15 -12.17 -6.64
C LEU A 188 11.77 -13.54 -6.36
N PRO A 189 11.82 -14.00 -5.10
CA PRO A 189 12.29 -15.35 -4.79
C PRO A 189 11.50 -16.42 -5.55
N PRO A 190 12.16 -17.39 -6.21
CA PRO A 190 11.47 -18.46 -6.93
C PRO A 190 10.47 -19.23 -6.06
N ASP A 191 10.80 -19.46 -4.78
CA ASP A 191 9.93 -20.15 -3.81
C ASP A 191 8.64 -19.39 -3.48
N TRP A 192 8.50 -18.13 -3.91
CA TRP A 192 7.24 -17.39 -3.80
C TRP A 192 6.22 -17.87 -4.84
N TRP A 193 6.65 -18.60 -5.87
CA TRP A 193 5.78 -19.38 -6.75
C TRP A 193 5.38 -20.70 -6.07
N HIS A 194 4.63 -20.58 -4.98
CA HIS A 194 4.10 -21.71 -4.26
C HIS A 194 2.66 -21.41 -3.81
N MET A 195 1.81 -22.43 -3.74
CA MET A 195 0.40 -22.28 -3.37
C MET A 195 0.22 -21.68 -1.96
N ASP A 196 1.21 -21.86 -1.08
CA ASP A 196 1.22 -21.26 0.27
C ASP A 196 1.86 -19.86 0.30
N ARG A 197 2.16 -19.28 -0.86
CA ARG A 197 2.85 -17.99 -1.04
C ARG A 197 2.06 -17.13 -2.02
N LEU A 198 2.65 -16.67 -3.13
CA LEU A 198 2.00 -15.70 -4.02
C LEU A 198 1.35 -16.34 -5.26
N GLU A 199 1.63 -17.63 -5.54
CA GLU A 199 0.98 -18.34 -6.65
C GLU A 199 -0.53 -18.40 -6.44
N PHE A 200 -1.30 -18.18 -7.50
CA PHE A 200 -2.75 -18.17 -7.49
C PHE A 200 -3.30 -18.58 -8.87
N HIS A 201 -3.61 -19.87 -9.01
CA HIS A 201 -4.18 -20.47 -10.22
C HIS A 201 -3.37 -20.18 -11.49
N GLY A 202 -2.05 -20.41 -11.42
CA GLY A 202 -1.13 -20.19 -12.55
C GLY A 202 -0.77 -18.72 -12.78
N ARG A 203 -1.08 -17.84 -11.82
CA ARG A 203 -0.70 -16.41 -11.82
C ARG A 203 -0.11 -15.99 -10.47
N PHE A 204 0.52 -14.83 -10.41
CA PHE A 204 0.91 -14.16 -9.17
C PHE A 204 -0.22 -13.28 -8.68
N SER A 205 -0.56 -13.37 -7.39
CA SER A 205 -1.46 -12.43 -6.74
C SER A 205 -0.71 -11.58 -5.72
N PHE A 206 -0.61 -10.28 -5.99
CA PHE A 206 0.01 -9.37 -5.02
C PHE A 206 -0.83 -9.24 -3.76
N ILE A 207 -2.18 -9.22 -3.86
CA ILE A 207 -3.02 -9.19 -2.66
C ILE A 207 -2.77 -10.42 -1.79
N LYS A 208 -2.58 -11.60 -2.39
CA LYS A 208 -2.23 -12.82 -1.66
C LYS A 208 -0.92 -12.69 -0.90
N GLY A 209 0.09 -12.02 -1.46
CA GLY A 209 1.31 -11.66 -0.74
C GLY A 209 1.04 -10.89 0.56
N GLY A 210 0.12 -9.92 0.51
CA GLY A 210 -0.31 -9.19 1.70
C GLY A 210 -0.99 -10.08 2.74
N LEU A 211 -1.88 -10.96 2.29
CA LEU A 211 -2.64 -11.87 3.16
C LEU A 211 -1.77 -12.96 3.80
N VAL A 212 -0.81 -13.50 3.06
CA VAL A 212 0.08 -14.57 3.55
C VAL A 212 1.10 -14.02 4.55
N PHE A 213 1.65 -12.83 4.31
CA PHE A 213 2.82 -12.38 5.06
C PHE A 213 2.56 -11.31 6.12
N ALA A 214 1.39 -10.64 6.11
CA ALA A 214 1.11 -9.61 7.11
C ALA A 214 0.93 -10.19 8.52
N ASP A 215 1.30 -9.45 9.56
CA ASP A 215 1.07 -9.87 10.95
C ASP A 215 -0.41 -9.74 11.33
N ARG A 216 -1.10 -8.74 10.77
CA ARG A 216 -2.55 -8.53 10.94
C ARG A 216 -3.19 -8.20 9.61
N ILE A 217 -4.43 -8.66 9.46
CA ILE A 217 -5.27 -8.39 8.29
C ILE A 217 -6.54 -7.70 8.78
N ASN A 218 -6.98 -6.67 8.06
CA ASN A 218 -8.32 -6.14 8.27
C ASN A 218 -9.02 -5.82 6.96
N THR A 219 -10.31 -5.54 7.08
CA THR A 219 -11.13 -5.09 5.97
C THR A 219 -12.20 -4.11 6.44
N VAL A 220 -12.98 -3.57 5.50
CA VAL A 220 -13.77 -2.34 5.65
C VAL A 220 -15.08 -2.49 6.44
N SER A 221 -15.40 -3.70 6.93
CA SER A 221 -16.46 -3.92 7.92
C SER A 221 -16.39 -5.32 8.56
N PRO A 222 -16.95 -5.52 9.77
CA PRO A 222 -17.09 -6.84 10.38
C PRO A 222 -17.85 -7.83 9.49
N ARG A 223 -18.92 -7.37 8.85
CA ARG A 223 -19.71 -8.19 7.94
C ARG A 223 -18.89 -8.63 6.72
N TYR A 224 -18.17 -7.69 6.10
CA TYR A 224 -17.36 -8.02 4.94
C TYR A 224 -16.23 -8.99 5.27
N ALA A 225 -15.66 -8.92 6.49
CA ALA A 225 -14.67 -9.90 6.97
C ALA A 225 -15.24 -11.33 7.03
N GLU A 226 -16.53 -11.50 7.32
CA GLU A 226 -17.21 -12.80 7.24
C GLU A 226 -17.54 -13.21 5.81
N GLU A 227 -18.01 -12.27 4.98
CA GLU A 227 -18.38 -12.54 3.59
C GLU A 227 -17.20 -13.06 2.78
N ILE A 228 -16.03 -12.40 2.86
CA ILE A 228 -14.83 -12.79 2.09
C ILE A 228 -14.23 -14.15 2.49
N LYS A 229 -14.68 -14.73 3.61
CA LYS A 229 -14.33 -16.11 4.00
C LYS A 229 -15.22 -17.16 3.33
N THR A 230 -16.18 -16.76 2.51
CA THR A 230 -17.06 -17.68 1.76
C THR A 230 -16.62 -17.79 0.30
N PRO A 231 -16.84 -18.93 -0.38
CA PRO A 231 -16.52 -19.08 -1.79
C PRO A 231 -17.20 -18.04 -2.70
N ALA A 232 -18.39 -17.54 -2.31
CA ALA A 232 -19.15 -16.58 -3.09
C ALA A 232 -18.50 -15.20 -3.18
N PHE A 233 -17.81 -14.75 -2.12
CA PHE A 233 -17.22 -13.41 -2.06
C PHE A 233 -15.71 -13.39 -1.85
N GLY A 234 -15.08 -14.54 -1.58
CA GLY A 234 -13.64 -14.63 -1.32
C GLY A 234 -12.77 -14.63 -2.56
N CYS A 235 -13.36 -14.63 -3.77
CA CYS A 235 -12.63 -14.57 -5.04
C CYS A 235 -11.52 -15.63 -5.14
N GLY A 236 -11.77 -16.85 -4.64
CA GLY A 236 -10.79 -17.95 -4.59
C GLY A 236 -9.75 -17.85 -3.46
N LEU A 237 -9.75 -16.78 -2.68
CA LEU A 237 -8.90 -16.59 -1.49
C LEU A 237 -9.63 -16.92 -0.18
N ASP A 238 -10.88 -17.39 -0.24
CA ASP A 238 -11.72 -17.72 0.91
C ASP A 238 -11.06 -18.77 1.82
N GLY A 239 -10.41 -19.78 1.23
CA GLY A 239 -9.66 -20.80 1.98
C GLY A 239 -8.51 -20.20 2.79
N LEU A 240 -7.72 -19.31 2.17
CA LEU A 240 -6.64 -18.59 2.85
C LEU A 240 -7.18 -17.68 3.97
N LEU A 241 -8.27 -16.95 3.70
CA LEU A 241 -8.87 -16.04 4.69
C LEU A 241 -9.48 -16.80 5.87
N ARG A 242 -10.03 -18.00 5.67
CA ARG A 242 -10.42 -18.90 6.77
C ARG A 242 -9.23 -19.39 7.57
N HIS A 243 -8.14 -19.78 6.89
CA HIS A 243 -6.91 -20.21 7.56
C HIS A 243 -6.29 -19.09 8.41
N ARG A 244 -6.45 -17.83 7.99
CA ARG A 244 -5.93 -16.62 8.65
C ARG A 244 -6.98 -15.88 9.49
N ALA A 245 -8.07 -16.55 9.87
CA ALA A 245 -9.22 -15.90 10.52
C ALA A 245 -8.88 -15.33 11.91
N ASP A 246 -7.90 -15.89 12.61
CA ASP A 246 -7.41 -15.45 13.92
C ASP A 246 -6.76 -14.06 13.87
N VAL A 247 -6.13 -13.71 12.74
CA VAL A 247 -5.49 -12.41 12.52
C VAL A 247 -6.30 -11.48 11.61
N LEU A 248 -7.45 -11.91 11.11
CA LEU A 248 -8.40 -11.14 10.30
C LEU A 248 -9.43 -10.41 11.17
N SER A 249 -9.69 -9.14 10.88
CA SER A 249 -10.73 -8.36 11.55
C SER A 249 -11.46 -7.43 10.59
N GLY A 250 -12.70 -7.06 10.89
CA GLY A 250 -13.42 -6.04 10.15
C GLY A 250 -13.49 -4.74 10.94
N ILE A 251 -13.03 -3.64 10.35
CA ILE A 251 -13.10 -2.29 10.92
C ILE A 251 -13.90 -1.43 9.96
N LEU A 252 -15.06 -0.95 10.43
CA LEU A 252 -15.97 -0.15 9.63
C LEU A 252 -15.29 1.13 9.13
N ASN A 253 -15.34 1.38 7.83
CA ASN A 253 -14.85 2.65 7.28
C ASN A 253 -15.60 3.84 7.88
N GLY A 254 -14.84 4.84 8.30
CA GLY A 254 -15.39 6.14 8.72
C GLY A 254 -15.69 7.05 7.53
N VAL A 255 -16.48 8.09 7.78
CA VAL A 255 -16.75 9.18 6.84
C VAL A 255 -16.18 10.48 7.40
N ASP A 256 -15.53 11.29 6.56
CA ASP A 256 -15.10 12.64 6.95
C ASP A 256 -16.28 13.62 6.87
N TYR A 257 -16.93 13.85 8.00
CA TYR A 257 -18.08 14.75 8.12
C TYR A 257 -17.74 16.24 7.89
N SER A 258 -16.45 16.62 7.80
CA SER A 258 -16.07 17.97 7.37
C SER A 258 -16.25 18.18 5.86
N ILE A 259 -16.31 17.09 5.09
CA ILE A 259 -16.51 17.08 3.64
C ILE A 259 -17.93 16.60 3.29
N TRP A 260 -18.39 15.53 3.97
CA TRP A 260 -19.69 14.93 3.74
C TRP A 260 -20.67 15.28 4.85
N SER A 261 -21.38 16.39 4.68
CA SER A 261 -22.41 16.89 5.61
C SER A 261 -23.77 16.95 4.91
N PRO A 262 -24.62 15.91 5.02
CA PRO A 262 -25.94 15.86 4.35
C PRO A 262 -26.96 16.90 4.85
N GLY A 263 -26.64 17.66 5.90
CA GLY A 263 -27.48 18.75 6.43
C GLY A 263 -27.02 20.16 6.02
N ARG A 264 -26.14 20.29 5.02
CA ARG A 264 -25.80 21.57 4.38
C ARG A 264 -26.19 21.56 2.92
#